data_AF-A0A3D3SZ59-F1
#
_entry.id   AF-A0A3D3SZ59-F1
#
_cell.length_a   1.000
_cell.length_b   1.000
_cell.length_c   1.000
_cell.angle_alpha   90.00
_cell.angle_beta   90.00
_cell.angle_gamma   90.00
#
_symmetry.space_group_name_H-M   'P 1'
#
loop_
_entity.id
_entity.type
_entity.pdbx_description
1 polymer ?
#
loop_
_entity_poly.entity_id
_entity_poly.type
_entity_poly.pdbx_seq_one_letter_code
_entity_poly.pdbx_strand_id
1 'polypeptide(L)'
;VLYGRYWGSTQYVPCLHFELAYYTPIEWAIAQGIQRFEGGAQGEHKMARGFEPIPMGSAHWISEARFRDAVTRFLEREGEGMSSYFNELEERTAFKVSGLAP
;
A
#
# COMPACT_ATOMS: atom_id res chain seq x y z
N VAL A 1 -9.06 -6.60 -9.30
CA VAL A 1 -8.38 -6.25 -8.03
C VAL A 1 -9.16 -6.89 -6.89
N LEU A 2 -8.49 -7.59 -5.98
CA LEU A 2 -9.08 -8.11 -4.74
C LEU A 2 -8.73 -7.17 -3.59
N TYR A 3 -9.70 -6.83 -2.74
CA TYR A 3 -9.49 -5.94 -1.59
C TYR A 3 -9.69 -6.72 -0.29
N GLY A 4 -8.62 -6.81 0.51
CA GLY A 4 -8.72 -7.25 1.90
C GLY A 4 -9.42 -6.18 2.74
N ARG A 5 -10.45 -6.58 3.50
CA ARG A 5 -11.27 -5.62 4.26
C ARG A 5 -11.25 -5.89 5.76
N TYR A 6 -11.78 -7.03 6.17
CA TYR A 6 -11.87 -7.41 7.57
C TYR A 6 -11.41 -8.86 7.73
N TRP A 7 -10.70 -9.11 8.81
CA TRP A 7 -10.42 -10.44 9.31
C TRP A 7 -10.56 -10.40 10.83
N GLY A 8 -10.73 -11.55 11.46
CA GLY A 8 -10.83 -11.65 12.90
C GLY A 8 -10.86 -13.11 13.34
N SER A 9 -10.93 -13.33 14.65
CA SER A 9 -11.05 -14.66 15.22
C SER A 9 -11.83 -14.64 16.52
N THR A 10 -12.58 -15.70 16.79
CA THR A 10 -13.23 -15.95 18.09
C THR A 10 -12.30 -16.66 19.07
N GLN A 11 -11.15 -17.15 18.61
CA GLN A 11 -10.16 -17.89 19.40
C GLN A 11 -8.75 -17.44 19.05
N TYR A 12 -7.82 -17.55 19.99
CA TYR A 12 -6.42 -17.29 19.68
C TYR A 12 -5.84 -18.46 18.87
N VAL A 13 -5.31 -18.14 17.69
CA VAL A 13 -4.56 -19.06 16.85
C VAL A 13 -3.26 -18.35 16.45
N PRO A 14 -2.08 -18.92 16.77
CA PRO A 14 -0.81 -18.32 16.39
C PRO A 14 -0.75 -18.03 14.89
N CYS A 15 -0.28 -16.84 14.53
CA CYS A 15 -0.07 -16.41 13.14
C CYS A 15 -1.31 -16.39 12.23
N LEU A 16 -2.53 -16.57 12.75
CA LEU A 16 -3.76 -16.61 11.94
C LEU A 16 -4.00 -15.36 11.08
N HIS A 17 -3.54 -14.21 11.56
CA HIS A 17 -3.53 -12.97 10.78
C HIS A 17 -2.88 -13.15 9.41
N PHE A 18 -1.73 -13.83 9.35
CA PHE A 18 -0.98 -13.95 8.10
C PHE A 18 -1.69 -14.84 7.09
N GLU A 19 -2.29 -15.92 7.58
CA GLU A 19 -3.09 -16.82 6.76
C GLU A 19 -4.29 -16.09 6.17
N LEU A 20 -5.13 -15.49 7.03
CA LEU A 20 -6.41 -14.92 6.61
C LEU A 20 -6.28 -13.58 5.87
N ALA A 21 -5.26 -12.78 6.18
CA ALA A 21 -5.10 -11.45 5.58
C ALA A 21 -4.15 -11.43 4.38
N TYR A 22 -3.29 -12.44 4.21
CA TYR A 22 -2.30 -12.48 3.12
C TYR A 22 -2.33 -13.78 2.33
N TYR A 23 -1.98 -14.92 2.94
CA TYR A 23 -1.70 -16.13 2.17
C TYR A 23 -2.93 -16.69 1.45
N THR A 24 -4.04 -16.97 2.16
CA THR A 24 -5.24 -17.52 1.53
C THR A 24 -5.84 -16.57 0.49
N PRO A 25 -6.00 -15.24 0.75
CA PRO A 25 -6.53 -14.33 -0.27
C PRO A 25 -5.63 -14.17 -1.50
N ILE A 26 -4.29 -14.16 -1.31
CA ILE A 26 -3.33 -14.08 -2.43
C ILE A 26 -3.41 -15.36 -3.28
N GLU A 27 -3.40 -16.53 -2.65
CA GLU A 27 -3.54 -17.81 -3.36
C GLU A 27 -4.84 -17.86 -4.16
N TRP A 28 -5.94 -17.44 -3.54
CA TRP A 28 -7.23 -17.35 -4.23
C TRP A 28 -7.19 -16.37 -5.40
N ALA A 29 -6.58 -15.18 -5.23
CA ALA A 29 -6.44 -14.20 -6.31
C ALA A 29 -5.66 -14.79 -7.50
N ILE A 30 -4.57 -15.50 -7.24
CA ILE A 30 -3.76 -16.20 -8.26
C ILE A 30 -4.63 -17.23 -8.99
N ALA A 31 -5.35 -18.08 -8.26
CA ALA A 31 -6.23 -19.10 -8.85
C ALA A 31 -7.35 -18.51 -9.72
N GLN A 32 -7.83 -17.31 -9.39
CA GLN A 32 -8.85 -16.60 -10.16
C GLN A 32 -8.27 -15.69 -11.27
N GLY A 33 -6.95 -15.69 -11.46
CA GLY A 33 -6.28 -14.81 -12.44
C GLY A 33 -6.34 -13.32 -12.09
N ILE A 34 -6.64 -12.97 -10.84
CA ILE A 34 -6.69 -11.59 -10.35
C ILE A 34 -5.27 -11.08 -10.15
N GLN A 35 -4.91 -10.05 -10.91
CA GLN A 35 -3.54 -9.53 -10.98
C GLN A 35 -3.12 -8.63 -9.80
N ARG A 36 -4.07 -8.15 -8.99
CA ARG A 36 -3.78 -7.16 -7.94
C ARG A 36 -4.55 -7.49 -6.67
N PHE A 37 -3.82 -7.55 -5.56
CA PHE A 37 -4.37 -7.70 -4.22
C PHE A 37 -4.01 -6.50 -3.35
N GLU A 38 -5.01 -5.91 -2.72
CA GLU A 38 -4.91 -4.75 -1.85
C GLU A 38 -5.16 -5.18 -0.41
N GLY A 39 -4.09 -5.39 0.37
CA GLY A 39 -4.17 -5.80 1.77
C GLY A 39 -4.52 -4.67 2.75
N GLY A 40 -5.06 -3.54 2.26
CA GLY A 40 -5.36 -2.31 3.03
C GLY A 40 -4.18 -1.33 3.17
N ALA A 41 -4.40 -0.21 3.86
CA ALA A 41 -3.34 0.78 4.13
C ALA A 41 -2.51 0.38 5.38
N GLN A 42 -1.19 0.24 5.24
CA GLN A 42 -0.28 0.05 6.39
C GLN A 42 1.19 0.25 5.96
N GLY A 43 2.08 0.38 6.95
CA GLY A 43 3.49 0.74 6.75
C GLY A 43 4.41 -0.36 6.20
N GLU A 44 5.71 -0.06 6.26
CA GLU A 44 6.84 -0.77 5.63
C GLU A 44 6.89 -2.27 5.88
N HIS A 45 6.33 -2.76 7.00
CA HIS A 45 6.31 -4.19 7.32
C HIS A 45 5.57 -5.05 6.28
N LYS A 46 4.80 -4.44 5.37
CA LYS A 46 4.18 -5.13 4.23
C LYS A 46 5.17 -5.52 3.14
N MET A 47 6.30 -4.82 3.03
CA MET A 47 7.38 -5.19 2.11
C MET A 47 7.87 -6.62 2.40
N ALA A 48 8.09 -6.93 3.68
CA ALA A 48 8.46 -8.27 4.13
C ALA A 48 7.37 -9.34 3.90
N ARG A 49 6.16 -8.93 3.51
CA ARG A 49 5.01 -9.80 3.21
C ARG A 49 4.75 -9.92 1.70
N GLY A 50 5.65 -9.41 0.87
CA GLY A 50 5.59 -9.51 -0.58
C GLY A 50 4.75 -8.43 -1.27
N PHE A 51 4.43 -7.32 -0.59
CA PHE A 51 3.81 -6.16 -1.23
C PHE A 51 4.87 -5.19 -1.72
N GLU A 52 4.59 -4.54 -2.84
CA GLU A 52 5.38 -3.43 -3.37
C GLU A 52 4.79 -2.09 -2.90
N PRO A 53 5.64 -1.08 -2.67
CA PRO A 53 5.15 0.24 -2.34
C PRO A 53 4.52 0.84 -3.60
N ILE A 54 3.30 1.37 -3.48
CA ILE A 54 2.61 2.06 -4.58
C ILE A 54 2.20 3.44 -4.09
N PRO A 55 2.48 4.52 -4.85
CA PRO A 55 1.99 5.85 -4.50
C PRO A 55 0.46 5.87 -4.48
N MET A 56 -0.13 6.33 -3.37
CA MET A 56 -1.58 6.43 -3.21
C MET A 56 -2.00 7.89 -3.12
N GLY A 57 -2.85 8.30 -4.06
CA GLY A 57 -3.44 9.64 -4.08
C GLY A 57 -4.80 9.70 -3.39
N SER A 58 -5.17 10.89 -2.93
CA SER A 58 -6.54 11.20 -2.49
C SER A 58 -6.96 12.56 -3.03
N ALA A 59 -8.25 12.72 -3.29
CA ALA A 59 -8.82 13.96 -3.82
C ALA A 59 -9.74 14.59 -2.77
N HIS A 60 -9.49 15.87 -2.46
CA HIS A 60 -10.22 16.61 -1.43
C HIS A 60 -10.73 17.93 -2.00
N TRP A 61 -12.01 18.20 -1.81
CA TRP A 61 -12.56 19.53 -2.09
C TRP A 61 -12.47 20.39 -0.83
N ILE A 62 -11.77 21.51 -0.95
CA ILE A 62 -11.59 22.47 0.15
C ILE A 62 -12.21 23.80 -0.27
N SER A 63 -13.38 24.12 0.27
CA SER A 63 -14.12 25.33 -0.08
C SER A 63 -13.42 26.61 0.35
N GLU A 64 -12.85 26.63 1.56
CA GLU A 64 -12.24 27.83 2.13
C GLU A 64 -10.83 28.07 1.56
N ALA A 65 -10.67 29.20 0.87
CA ALA A 65 -9.46 29.51 0.09
C ALA A 65 -8.20 29.52 0.95
N ARG A 66 -8.25 30.15 2.13
CA ARG A 66 -7.10 30.23 3.04
C ARG A 66 -6.65 28.87 3.54
N PHE A 67 -7.60 27.95 3.74
CA PHE A 67 -7.28 26.60 4.18
C PHE A 67 -6.74 25.76 3.03
N ARG A 68 -7.31 25.90 1.82
CA ARG A 68 -6.76 25.27 0.61
C ARG A 68 -5.31 25.66 0.38
N ASP A 69 -4.98 26.95 0.46
CA ASP A 69 -3.61 27.43 0.27
C ASP A 69 -2.64 26.89 1.33
N ALA A 70 -3.10 26.74 2.58
CA ALA A 70 -2.30 26.14 3.64
C ALA A 70 -1.98 24.67 3.36
N VAL A 71 -2.97 23.90 2.90
CA VAL A 71 -2.80 22.49 2.51
C VAL A 71 -1.87 22.38 1.29
N THR A 72 -2.06 23.20 0.25
CA THR A 72 -1.19 23.19 -0.94
C THR A 72 0.28 23.41 -0.57
N ARG A 73 0.59 24.45 0.21
CA ARG A 73 1.98 24.73 0.64
C ARG A 73 2.59 23.61 1.49
N PHE A 74 1.77 22.89 2.25
CA PHE A 74 2.23 21.73 2.99
C PHE A 74 2.57 20.58 2.04
N LEU A 75 1.67 20.25 1.10
CA LEU A 75 1.86 19.16 0.13
C LEU A 75 3.06 19.41 -0.78
N GLU A 76 3.34 20.66 -1.17
CA GLU A 76 4.54 21.03 -1.93
C GLU A 76 5.83 20.62 -1.20
N ARG A 77 5.89 20.78 0.12
CA ARG A 77 7.06 20.40 0.93
C ARG A 77 7.08 18.91 1.26
N GLU A 78 5.93 18.34 1.56
CA GLU A 78 5.80 16.93 1.89
C GLU A 78 6.14 16.05 0.67
N GLY A 79 5.77 16.46 -0.54
CA GLY A 79 5.99 15.70 -1.77
C GLY A 79 7.46 15.35 -2.03
N GLU A 80 8.38 16.25 -1.68
CA GLU A 80 9.83 15.98 -1.76
C GLU A 80 10.23 14.87 -0.79
N GLY A 81 9.78 14.94 0.47
CA GLY A 81 10.03 13.92 1.48
C GLY A 81 9.42 12.57 1.13
N MET A 82 8.20 12.58 0.60
CA MET A 82 7.50 11.37 0.14
C MET A 82 8.24 10.69 -1.01
N SER A 83 8.77 11.46 -1.97
CA SER A 83 9.51 10.91 -3.11
C SER A 83 10.81 10.25 -2.66
N SER A 84 11.56 10.89 -1.76
CA SER A 84 12.78 10.31 -1.17
C SER A 84 12.47 9.01 -0.43
N TYR A 85 11.39 9.00 0.36
CA TYR A 85 10.97 7.84 1.12
C TYR A 85 10.53 6.68 0.22
N PHE A 86 9.81 6.99 -0.86
CA PHE A 86 9.40 5.99 -1.84
C PHE A 86 10.61 5.31 -2.52
N ASN A 87 11.60 6.10 -2.94
CA ASN A 87 12.82 5.57 -3.55
C ASN A 87 13.55 4.61 -2.59
N GLU A 88 13.66 4.98 -1.31
CA GLU A 88 14.28 4.11 -0.29
C GLU A 88 13.55 2.77 -0.14
N LEU A 89 12.21 2.76 -0.23
CA LEU A 89 11.43 1.52 -0.18
C LEU A 89 11.59 0.68 -1.45
N GLU A 90 11.67 1.32 -2.62
CA GLU A 90 11.89 0.65 -3.90
C GLU A 90 13.23 -0.10 -3.94
N GLU A 91 14.29 0.53 -3.41
CA GLU A 91 15.62 -0.08 -3.27
C GLU A 91 15.63 -1.35 -2.39
N ARG A 92 14.61 -1.52 -1.54
CA ARG A 92 14.45 -2.65 -0.62
C ARG A 92 13.45 -3.70 -1.11
N THR A 93 12.96 -3.59 -2.35
CA THR A 93 12.06 -4.60 -2.94
C THR A 93 12.78 -5.93 -3.13
N ALA A 94 12.02 -7.03 -3.01
CA ALA A 94 12.56 -8.38 -3.16
C ALA A 94 12.70 -8.82 -4.64
N PHE A 95 12.11 -8.06 -5.57
CA PHE A 95 12.12 -8.35 -7.00
C PHE A 95 13.25 -7.59 -7.70
N LYS A 96 13.84 -8.19 -8.73
CA LYS A 96 14.76 -7.46 -9.61
C LYS A 96 13.95 -6.42 -10.36
N VAL A 97 14.41 -5.18 -10.38
CA VAL A 97 13.91 -4.17 -11.31
C VAL A 97 14.14 -4.68 -12.73
N SER A 98 13.11 -5.25 -13.36
CA SER A 98 13.16 -5.58 -14.77
C SER A 98 13.16 -4.26 -15.53
N GLY A 99 14.19 -4.00 -16.33
CA GLY A 99 14.36 -2.76 -17.09
C GLY A 99 13.33 -2.57 -18.21
N LEU A 100 12.07 -2.36 -17.83
CA LEU A 100 11.05 -1.74 -18.66
C LEU A 100 10.69 -0.43 -17.96
N ALA A 101 11.48 0.59 -18.26
CA ALA A 101 11.01 1.96 -18.11
C ALA A 101 9.71 2.13 -18.91
N PRO A 102 8.76 2.96 -18.43
CA PRO A 102 7.55 3.29 -19.20
C PRO A 102 7.87 3.91 -20.57
#